data_AF-A0A8B9SDF1-F1
#
_entry.id   AF-A0A8B9SDF1-F1
#
_cell.length_a   1.000
_cell.length_b   1.000
_cell.length_c   1.000
_cell.angle_alpha   90.00
_cell.angle_beta   90.00
_cell.angle_gamma   90.00
#
_symmetry.space_group_name_H-M   'P 1'
#
loop_
_entity.id
_entity.type
_entity.pdbx_description
1 polymer ?
#
loop_
_entity_poly.entity_id
_entity_poly.type
_entity_poly.pdbx_seq_one_letter_code
_entity_poly.pdbx_strand_id
1 'polypeptide(L)'
;MDKNELVQKAKLAEQAERYDDMASCMKSVTEQGAELSNEERNLLSVAYKNVVGARRSSWRVVSSIEQKTEGAEKKQQMAREYREKIETELRDICNDVLSLLEKFLIPNASQAESKVFYLKMKGDYYRYLAEVAAGDDKKGIVEQSQQAYQEAFEISKKEMQPTHPIRLGLALNFSVFYYEILNSPEKACSLAKTAFDEAIAELDTLSEESYKDSTLIMQLLRDNLTADLPPIPSLEPLCIHFPLQQLLNPLTGLKFNQGIEILVKCLGSVGGEVEETEPVSAFSEEQQAFTLMLDVEKDLLLKIFLWNDA
;
A
#
# COMPACT_ATOMS: atom_id res chain seq x y z
N MET A 1 -4.14 0.56 30.99
CA MET A 1 -5.05 1.47 30.26
C MET A 1 -6.15 0.61 29.69
N ASP A 2 -7.40 1.07 29.71
CA ASP A 2 -8.51 0.29 29.15
C ASP A 2 -8.36 0.11 27.63
N LYS A 3 -8.86 -1.01 27.08
CA LYS A 3 -8.79 -1.29 25.64
C LYS A 3 -9.43 -0.17 24.83
N ASN A 4 -10.59 0.32 25.25
CA ASN A 4 -11.30 1.37 24.52
C ASN A 4 -10.55 2.69 24.56
N GLU A 5 -9.94 3.03 25.70
CA GLU A 5 -9.09 4.23 25.81
C GLU A 5 -7.89 4.17 24.86
N LEU A 6 -7.24 3.01 24.72
CA LEU A 6 -6.12 2.84 23.78
C LEU A 6 -6.58 2.99 22.32
N VAL A 7 -7.72 2.40 21.96
CA VAL A 7 -8.28 2.52 20.60
C VAL A 7 -8.66 3.97 20.30
N GLN A 8 -9.27 4.69 21.26
CA GLN A 8 -9.59 6.11 21.07
C GLN A 8 -8.32 6.96 20.92
N LYS A 9 -7.26 6.68 21.69
CA LYS A 9 -5.97 7.36 21.50
C LYS A 9 -5.34 7.04 20.15
N ALA A 10 -5.45 5.81 19.66
CA ALA A 10 -4.95 5.44 18.34
C ALA A 10 -5.66 6.22 17.23
N LYS A 11 -6.99 6.39 17.31
CA LYS A 11 -7.76 7.22 16.36
C LYS A 11 -7.36 8.70 16.41
N LEU A 12 -7.12 9.25 17.60
CA LEU A 12 -6.60 10.62 17.74
C LEU A 12 -5.19 10.76 17.15
N ALA A 13 -4.33 9.76 17.36
CA ALA A 13 -2.98 9.73 16.79
C ALA A 13 -3.01 9.62 15.26
N GLU A 14 -3.93 8.84 14.69
CA GLU A 14 -4.17 8.76 13.25
C GLU A 14 -4.54 10.14 12.66
N GLN A 15 -5.50 10.83 13.26
CA GLN A 15 -5.93 12.18 12.83
C GLN A 15 -4.82 13.23 12.94
N ALA A 16 -3.88 13.02 13.87
CA ALA A 16 -2.71 13.87 14.06
C ALA A 16 -1.48 13.40 13.25
N GLU A 17 -1.62 12.36 12.43
CA GLU A 17 -0.54 11.72 11.65
C GLU A 17 0.66 11.28 12.51
N ARG A 18 0.43 11.01 13.80
CA ARG A 18 1.45 10.53 14.75
C ARG A 18 1.46 9.00 14.79
N TYR A 19 1.86 8.39 13.67
CA TYR A 19 1.76 6.94 13.47
C TYR A 19 2.62 6.10 14.45
N ASP A 20 3.73 6.62 14.96
CA ASP A 20 4.50 5.95 16.01
C ASP A 20 3.70 5.81 17.33
N ASP A 21 2.96 6.87 17.71
CA ASP A 21 2.08 6.84 18.90
C ASP A 21 0.89 5.90 18.65
N MET A 22 0.33 5.92 17.43
CA MET A 22 -0.73 5.02 17.00
C MET A 22 -0.29 3.55 17.08
N ALA A 23 0.92 3.23 16.60
CA ALA A 23 1.49 1.88 16.65
C ALA A 23 1.70 1.42 18.09
N SER A 24 2.21 2.30 18.96
CA SER A 24 2.37 2.00 20.39
C SER A 24 1.04 1.70 21.10
N CYS A 25 0.00 2.47 20.80
CA CYS A 25 -1.35 2.24 21.33
C CYS A 25 -1.92 0.90 20.84
N MET A 26 -1.84 0.64 19.53
CA MET A 26 -2.38 -0.58 18.94
C MET A 26 -1.61 -1.83 19.33
N LYS A 27 -0.29 -1.75 19.52
CA LYS A 27 0.51 -2.81 20.14
C LYS A 27 -0.01 -3.16 21.52
N SER A 28 -0.25 -2.15 22.37
CA SER A 28 -0.78 -2.35 23.72
C SER A 28 -2.20 -2.95 23.71
N VAL A 29 -2.99 -2.71 22.65
CA VAL A 29 -4.30 -3.37 22.45
C VAL A 29 -4.11 -4.83 22.08
N THR A 30 -3.20 -5.13 21.16
CA THR A 30 -2.90 -6.49 20.70
C THR A 30 -2.34 -7.37 21.82
N GLU A 31 -1.45 -6.85 22.65
CA GLU A 31 -0.82 -7.59 23.75
C GLU A 31 -1.78 -7.94 24.90
N GLN A 32 -3.01 -7.41 24.90
CA GLN A 32 -4.08 -7.86 25.82
C GLN A 32 -4.63 -9.25 25.45
N GLY A 33 -4.30 -9.78 24.27
CA GLY A 33 -4.54 -11.17 23.89
C GLY A 33 -5.96 -11.50 23.41
N ALA A 34 -6.87 -10.52 23.34
CA ALA A 34 -8.17 -10.71 22.71
C ALA A 34 -8.08 -10.60 21.17
N GLU A 35 -8.95 -11.33 20.46
CA GLU A 35 -9.09 -11.19 19.01
C GLU A 35 -9.48 -9.74 18.65
N LEU A 36 -8.84 -9.19 17.63
CA LEU A 36 -9.10 -7.82 17.18
C LEU A 36 -10.35 -7.76 16.30
N SER A 37 -11.19 -6.76 16.53
CA SER A 37 -12.27 -6.42 15.61
C SER A 37 -11.72 -5.98 14.25
N ASN A 38 -12.58 -5.92 13.22
CA ASN A 38 -12.17 -5.43 11.90
C ASN A 38 -11.63 -3.99 11.96
N GLU A 39 -12.25 -3.12 12.76
CA GLU A 39 -11.77 -1.74 12.97
C GLU A 39 -10.39 -1.72 13.63
N GLU A 40 -10.21 -2.48 14.71
CA GLU A 40 -8.94 -2.56 15.44
C GLU A 40 -7.82 -3.14 14.57
N ARG A 41 -8.13 -4.16 13.76
CA ARG A 41 -7.20 -4.75 12.80
C ARG A 41 -6.75 -3.74 11.75
N ASN A 42 -7.68 -2.95 11.23
CA ASN A 42 -7.39 -1.89 10.26
C ASN A 42 -6.49 -0.82 10.90
N LEU A 43 -6.81 -0.34 12.11
CA LEU A 43 -5.97 0.62 12.83
C LEU A 43 -4.54 0.11 13.05
N LEU A 44 -4.39 -1.16 13.48
CA LEU A 44 -3.06 -1.76 13.65
C LEU A 44 -2.27 -1.75 12.33
N SER A 45 -2.93 -2.15 11.23
CA SER A 45 -2.30 -2.18 9.90
C SER A 45 -1.91 -0.79 9.41
N VAL A 46 -2.80 0.19 9.55
CA VAL A 46 -2.55 1.60 9.18
C VAL A 46 -1.34 2.15 9.94
N ALA A 47 -1.31 1.93 11.25
CA ALA A 47 -0.26 2.44 12.11
C ALA A 47 1.12 1.94 11.69
N TYR A 48 1.31 0.63 11.68
CA TYR A 48 2.62 0.05 11.38
C TYR A 48 3.03 0.23 9.92
N LYS A 49 2.09 0.23 8.97
CA LYS A 49 2.38 0.52 7.56
C LYS A 49 2.96 1.91 7.38
N ASN A 50 2.38 2.94 8.00
CA ASN A 50 2.91 4.30 7.90
C ASN A 50 4.28 4.43 8.59
N VAL A 51 4.44 3.79 9.77
CA VAL A 51 5.73 3.77 10.48
C VAL A 51 6.82 3.13 9.62
N VAL A 52 6.61 1.92 9.09
CA VAL A 52 7.61 1.21 8.27
C VAL A 52 7.81 1.86 6.89
N GLY A 53 6.74 2.39 6.27
CA GLY A 53 6.79 3.07 4.98
C GLY A 53 7.70 4.30 5.00
N ALA A 54 7.60 5.13 6.04
CA ALA A 54 8.49 6.27 6.23
C ALA A 54 9.98 5.86 6.30
N ARG A 55 10.29 4.75 6.99
CA ARG A 55 11.67 4.23 7.10
C ARG A 55 12.15 3.60 5.80
N ARG A 56 11.31 2.87 5.08
CA ARG A 56 11.61 2.32 3.74
C ARG A 56 11.92 3.42 2.73
N SER A 57 11.10 4.47 2.67
CA SER A 57 11.33 5.62 1.79
C SER A 57 12.64 6.34 2.14
N SER A 58 12.89 6.57 3.43
CA SER A 58 14.16 7.15 3.90
C SER A 58 15.36 6.28 3.51
N TRP A 59 15.25 4.97 3.69
CA TRP A 59 16.29 4.01 3.33
C TRP A 59 16.59 4.04 1.83
N ARG A 60 15.59 4.01 0.95
CA ARG A 60 15.78 4.07 -0.51
C ARG A 60 16.53 5.34 -0.94
N VAL A 61 16.16 6.49 -0.38
CA VAL A 61 16.83 7.78 -0.66
C VAL A 61 18.29 7.73 -0.24
N VAL A 62 18.57 7.30 0.99
CA VAL A 62 19.94 7.26 1.53
C VAL A 62 20.80 6.23 0.81
N SER A 63 20.25 5.05 0.49
CA SER A 63 20.91 4.03 -0.34
C SER A 63 21.27 4.56 -1.74
N SER A 64 20.38 5.34 -2.37
CA SER A 64 20.69 5.99 -3.65
C SER A 64 21.80 7.03 -3.53
N ILE A 65 21.84 7.79 -2.43
CA ILE A 65 22.90 8.77 -2.15
C ILE A 65 24.24 8.06 -1.92
N GLU A 66 24.27 6.97 -1.14
CA GLU A 66 25.50 6.19 -0.91
C GLU A 66 26.08 5.70 -2.23
N GLN A 67 25.26 5.12 -3.12
CA GLN A 67 25.68 4.66 -4.45
C GLN A 67 26.20 5.78 -5.35
N LYS A 68 25.57 6.96 -5.33
CA LYS A 68 25.98 8.10 -6.17
C LYS A 68 27.22 8.85 -5.66
N THR A 69 27.64 8.60 -4.43
CA THR A 69 28.81 9.25 -3.80
C THR A 69 30.11 8.46 -3.93
N GLU A 70 30.13 7.43 -4.78
CA GLU A 70 31.33 6.68 -5.14
C GLU A 70 32.48 7.61 -5.55
N GLY A 71 33.64 7.47 -4.89
CA GLY A 71 34.83 8.30 -5.11
C GLY A 71 35.04 9.44 -4.09
N ALA A 72 34.07 9.70 -3.21
CA ALA A 72 34.19 10.64 -2.10
C ALA A 72 34.12 9.91 -0.74
N GLU A 73 35.21 9.25 -0.34
CA GLU A 73 35.27 8.31 0.81
C GLU A 73 34.56 8.81 2.08
N LYS A 74 34.79 10.06 2.50
CA LYS A 74 34.15 10.61 3.70
C LYS A 74 32.63 10.73 3.57
N LYS A 75 32.13 11.18 2.42
CA LYS A 75 30.68 11.34 2.19
C LYS A 75 30.00 9.98 2.08
N GLN A 76 30.66 9.04 1.40
CA GLN A 76 30.18 7.66 1.26
C GLN A 76 30.08 6.97 2.63
N GLN A 77 31.10 7.13 3.48
CA GLN A 77 31.08 6.58 4.84
C GLN A 77 29.93 7.15 5.69
N MET A 78 29.70 8.47 5.64
CA MET A 78 28.58 9.10 6.34
C MET A 78 27.22 8.59 5.85
N ALA A 79 27.05 8.43 4.54
CA ALA A 79 25.82 7.90 3.95
C ALA A 79 25.59 6.44 4.37
N ARG A 80 26.64 5.63 4.40
CA ARG A 80 26.60 4.24 4.86
C ARG A 80 26.16 4.12 6.32
N GLU A 81 26.80 4.85 7.23
CA GLU A 81 26.47 4.82 8.65
C GLU A 81 25.00 5.23 8.90
N TYR A 82 24.52 6.22 8.14
CA TYR A 82 23.14 6.65 8.23
C TYR A 82 22.16 5.63 7.65
N ARG A 83 22.50 4.97 6.53
CA ARG A 83 21.74 3.85 5.97
C ARG A 83 21.59 2.72 7.00
N GLU A 84 22.70 2.29 7.61
CA GLU A 84 22.72 1.19 8.58
C GLU A 84 21.89 1.51 9.85
N LYS A 85 21.86 2.77 10.26
CA LYS A 85 20.94 3.23 11.32
C LYS A 85 19.47 3.02 10.92
N ILE A 86 19.08 3.44 9.71
CA ILE A 86 17.71 3.27 9.22
C ILE A 86 17.36 1.79 9.07
N GLU A 87 18.30 0.95 8.62
CA GLU A 87 18.10 -0.50 8.53
C GLU A 87 17.83 -1.14 9.89
N THR A 88 18.50 -0.65 10.93
CA THR A 88 18.26 -1.10 12.32
C THR A 88 16.85 -0.73 12.76
N GLU A 89 16.43 0.53 12.56
CA GLU A 89 15.06 0.97 12.87
C GLU A 89 14.01 0.15 12.11
N LEU A 90 14.21 -0.09 10.82
CA LEU A 90 13.31 -0.89 9.98
C LEU A 90 13.23 -2.34 10.50
N ARG A 91 14.37 -2.93 10.85
CA ARG A 91 14.45 -4.30 11.39
C ARG A 91 13.69 -4.41 12.72
N ASP A 92 13.85 -3.42 13.60
CA ASP A 92 13.16 -3.40 14.89
C ASP A 92 11.64 -3.27 14.71
N ILE A 93 11.18 -2.38 13.83
CA ILE A 93 9.74 -2.23 13.50
C ILE A 93 9.18 -3.55 12.93
N CYS A 94 9.89 -4.19 12.01
CA CYS A 94 9.42 -5.44 11.41
C CYS A 94 9.36 -6.59 12.43
N ASN A 95 10.39 -6.74 13.26
CA ASN A 95 10.43 -7.76 14.30
C ASN A 95 9.34 -7.54 15.36
N ASP A 96 9.00 -6.29 15.66
CA ASP A 96 7.90 -5.97 16.56
C ASP A 96 6.56 -6.49 16.02
N VAL A 97 6.25 -6.19 14.76
CA VAL A 97 5.03 -6.67 14.11
C VAL A 97 5.02 -8.18 13.98
N LEU A 98 6.12 -8.80 13.56
CA LEU A 98 6.23 -10.25 13.44
C LEU A 98 5.99 -10.93 14.81
N SER A 99 6.53 -10.38 15.89
CA SER A 99 6.27 -10.86 17.25
C SER A 99 4.79 -10.75 17.63
N LEU A 100 4.12 -9.65 17.28
CA LEU A 100 2.68 -9.49 17.52
C LEU A 100 1.86 -10.53 16.73
N LEU A 101 2.21 -10.73 15.46
CA LEU A 101 1.55 -11.69 14.57
C LEU A 101 1.64 -13.12 15.08
N GLU A 102 2.84 -13.54 15.48
CA GLU A 102 3.10 -14.92 15.90
C GLU A 102 2.56 -15.24 17.29
N LYS A 103 2.60 -14.28 18.23
CA LYS A 103 2.21 -14.52 19.61
C LYS A 103 0.73 -14.29 19.89
N PHE A 104 0.12 -13.31 19.23
CA PHE A 104 -1.23 -12.83 19.60
C PHE A 104 -2.24 -12.86 18.48
N LEU A 105 -1.86 -12.58 17.22
CA LEU A 105 -2.86 -12.38 16.17
C LEU A 105 -3.19 -13.67 15.41
N ILE A 106 -2.19 -14.33 14.81
CA ILE A 106 -2.40 -15.56 14.04
C ILE A 106 -2.99 -16.69 14.90
N PRO A 107 -2.52 -16.94 16.14
CA PRO A 107 -3.09 -18.01 16.98
C PRO A 107 -4.55 -17.76 17.40
N ASN A 108 -4.96 -16.50 17.51
CA ASN A 108 -6.30 -16.12 17.96
C ASN A 108 -7.28 -15.84 16.79
N ALA A 109 -6.82 -15.88 15.55
CA ALA A 109 -7.63 -15.63 14.37
C ALA A 109 -8.62 -16.78 14.12
N SER A 110 -9.91 -16.52 14.33
CA SER A 110 -10.96 -17.53 14.20
C SER A 110 -11.51 -17.66 12.77
N GLN A 111 -11.53 -16.56 12.02
CA GLN A 111 -12.10 -16.48 10.68
C GLN A 111 -11.01 -16.58 9.60
N ALA A 112 -11.34 -17.18 8.45
CA ALA A 112 -10.43 -17.28 7.30
C ALA A 112 -9.93 -15.89 6.84
N GLU A 113 -10.82 -14.88 6.84
CA GLU A 113 -10.47 -13.48 6.54
C GLU A 113 -9.38 -12.92 7.45
N SER A 114 -9.54 -13.04 8.75
CA SER A 114 -8.55 -12.57 9.72
C SER A 114 -7.23 -13.34 9.59
N LYS A 115 -7.28 -14.65 9.37
CA LYS A 115 -6.08 -15.48 9.24
C LYS A 115 -5.28 -15.13 7.98
N VAL A 116 -5.94 -15.00 6.83
CA VAL A 116 -5.31 -14.59 5.57
C VAL A 116 -4.75 -13.17 5.70
N PHE A 117 -5.47 -12.25 6.34
CA PHE A 117 -4.99 -10.89 6.60
C PHE A 117 -3.67 -10.89 7.38
N TYR A 118 -3.60 -11.63 8.49
CA TYR A 118 -2.39 -11.68 9.32
C TYR A 118 -1.24 -12.44 8.65
N LEU A 119 -1.50 -13.50 7.90
CA LEU A 119 -0.46 -14.20 7.14
C LEU A 119 0.07 -13.36 5.98
N LYS A 120 -0.80 -12.62 5.27
CA LYS A 120 -0.39 -11.62 4.28
C LYS A 120 0.52 -10.58 4.92
N MET A 121 0.11 -10.03 6.07
CA MET A 121 0.91 -9.07 6.83
C MET A 121 2.27 -9.69 7.23
N LYS A 122 2.30 -10.93 7.71
CA LYS A 122 3.54 -11.66 8.01
C LYS A 122 4.47 -11.73 6.80
N GLY A 123 3.94 -12.07 5.62
CA GLY A 123 4.68 -12.05 4.37
C GLY A 123 5.23 -10.66 4.02
N ASP A 124 4.40 -9.61 4.15
CA ASP A 124 4.80 -8.22 3.89
C ASP A 124 5.99 -7.78 4.77
N TYR A 125 5.96 -8.07 6.08
CA TYR A 125 7.05 -7.68 6.98
C TYR A 125 8.34 -8.49 6.79
N TYR A 126 8.26 -9.78 6.45
CA TYR A 126 9.46 -10.51 6.02
C TYR A 126 10.00 -10.02 4.69
N ARG A 127 9.13 -9.62 3.74
CA ARG A 127 9.56 -8.98 2.49
C ARG A 127 10.33 -7.69 2.77
N TYR A 128 9.84 -6.81 3.66
CA TYR A 128 10.56 -5.59 4.06
C TYR A 128 11.92 -5.90 4.71
N LEU A 129 12.01 -6.95 5.53
CA LEU A 129 13.29 -7.42 6.05
C LEU A 129 14.22 -7.91 4.93
N ALA A 130 13.70 -8.60 3.92
CA ALA A 130 14.49 -9.11 2.79
C ALA A 130 15.06 -8.01 1.89
N GLU A 131 14.38 -6.85 1.81
CA GLU A 131 14.84 -5.67 1.06
C GLU A 131 16.16 -5.13 1.63
N VAL A 132 16.30 -5.11 2.95
CA VAL A 132 17.48 -4.57 3.66
C VAL A 132 18.48 -5.63 4.12
N ALA A 133 18.14 -6.91 4.02
CA ALA A 133 19.00 -8.01 4.43
C ALA A 133 20.19 -8.20 3.47
N ALA A 134 21.34 -8.57 4.04
CA ALA A 134 22.55 -8.93 3.31
C ALA A 134 23.10 -10.28 3.79
N GLY A 135 23.84 -10.97 2.94
CA GLY A 135 24.50 -12.24 3.28
C GLY A 135 23.54 -13.41 3.50
N ASP A 136 23.94 -14.35 4.35
CA ASP A 136 23.27 -15.65 4.55
C ASP A 136 21.89 -15.53 5.21
N ASP A 137 21.67 -14.49 6.03
CA ASP A 137 20.39 -14.22 6.71
C ASP A 137 19.26 -13.93 5.72
N LYS A 138 19.58 -13.39 4.54
CA LYS A 138 18.59 -13.04 3.51
C LYS A 138 17.81 -14.26 3.04
N LYS A 139 18.48 -15.41 2.86
CA LYS A 139 17.82 -16.62 2.33
C LYS A 139 16.72 -17.11 3.28
N GLY A 140 17.02 -17.16 4.58
CA GLY A 140 16.03 -17.57 5.60
C GLY A 140 14.84 -16.61 5.66
N ILE A 141 15.08 -15.30 5.60
CA ILE A 141 14.01 -14.28 5.61
C ILE A 141 13.11 -14.41 4.37
N VAL A 142 13.70 -14.62 3.19
CA VAL A 142 12.96 -14.81 1.94
C VAL A 142 12.08 -16.07 2.00
N GLU A 143 12.62 -17.18 2.52
CA GLU A 143 11.86 -18.42 2.72
C GLU A 143 10.67 -18.21 3.67
N GLN A 144 10.84 -17.47 4.76
CA GLN A 144 9.74 -17.13 5.69
C GLN A 144 8.67 -16.26 5.02
N SER A 145 9.07 -15.26 4.24
CA SER A 145 8.14 -14.43 3.46
C SER A 145 7.32 -15.27 2.49
N GLN A 146 7.99 -16.15 1.74
CA GLN A 146 7.34 -17.01 0.76
C GLN A 146 6.37 -17.99 1.44
N GLN A 147 6.76 -18.60 2.55
CA GLN A 147 5.92 -19.53 3.30
C GLN A 147 4.64 -18.83 3.80
N ALA A 148 4.76 -17.63 4.36
CA ALA A 148 3.62 -16.86 4.86
C ALA A 148 2.63 -16.50 3.73
N TYR A 149 3.13 -16.01 2.58
CA TYR A 149 2.28 -15.72 1.43
C TYR A 149 1.63 -16.99 0.86
N GLN A 150 2.37 -18.10 0.76
CA GLN A 150 1.81 -19.35 0.25
C GLN A 150 0.70 -19.88 1.15
N GLU A 151 0.91 -19.89 2.48
CA GLU A 151 -0.13 -20.31 3.43
C GLU A 151 -1.37 -19.42 3.33
N ALA A 152 -1.19 -18.10 3.26
CA ALA A 152 -2.29 -17.17 3.04
C ALA A 152 -3.03 -17.46 1.73
N PHE A 153 -2.29 -17.79 0.67
CA PHE A 153 -2.83 -17.98 -0.67
C PHE A 153 -3.68 -19.25 -0.76
N GLU A 154 -3.22 -20.35 -0.18
CA GLU A 154 -3.99 -21.60 -0.11
C GLU A 154 -5.29 -21.43 0.67
N ILE A 155 -5.25 -20.73 1.82
CA ILE A 155 -6.48 -20.45 2.60
C ILE A 155 -7.42 -19.56 1.79
N SER A 156 -6.90 -18.49 1.15
CA SER A 156 -7.72 -17.57 0.37
C SER A 156 -8.40 -18.24 -0.83
N LYS A 157 -7.72 -19.18 -1.50
CA LYS A 157 -8.29 -19.94 -2.62
C LYS A 157 -9.44 -20.83 -2.20
N LYS A 158 -9.35 -21.41 -1.00
CA LYS A 158 -10.34 -22.35 -0.48
C LYS A 158 -11.56 -21.68 0.13
N GLU A 159 -11.37 -20.55 0.80
CA GLU A 159 -12.37 -19.95 1.69
C GLU A 159 -12.87 -18.56 1.22
N MET A 160 -12.33 -17.99 0.14
CA MET A 160 -12.70 -16.64 -0.33
C MET A 160 -13.00 -16.61 -1.83
N GLN A 161 -13.94 -15.75 -2.21
CA GLN A 161 -14.22 -15.48 -3.62
C GLN A 161 -13.03 -14.79 -4.31
N PRO A 162 -12.76 -15.06 -5.60
CA PRO A 162 -11.71 -14.39 -6.37
C PRO A 162 -11.77 -12.85 -6.34
N THR A 163 -12.97 -12.29 -6.23
CA THR A 163 -13.21 -10.84 -6.15
C THR A 163 -13.00 -10.27 -4.75
N HIS A 164 -12.76 -11.09 -3.73
CA HIS A 164 -12.63 -10.62 -2.36
C HIS A 164 -11.39 -9.71 -2.19
N PRO A 165 -11.52 -8.48 -1.63
CA PRO A 165 -10.41 -7.52 -1.55
C PRO A 165 -9.14 -8.10 -0.93
N ILE A 166 -9.25 -8.79 0.22
CA ILE A 166 -8.09 -9.41 0.90
C ILE A 166 -7.35 -10.42 -0.01
N ARG A 167 -8.09 -11.21 -0.81
CA ARG A 167 -7.50 -12.21 -1.73
C ARG A 167 -6.80 -11.51 -2.90
N LEU A 168 -7.42 -10.48 -3.47
CA LEU A 168 -6.81 -9.67 -4.53
C LEU A 168 -5.53 -8.99 -4.05
N GLY A 169 -5.53 -8.42 -2.84
CA GLY A 169 -4.34 -7.80 -2.25
C GLY A 169 -3.22 -8.75 -1.91
N LEU A 170 -3.58 -9.94 -1.48
CA LEU A 170 -2.61 -11.00 -1.30
C LEU A 170 -1.94 -11.35 -2.64
N ALA A 171 -2.72 -11.52 -3.71
CA ALA A 171 -2.18 -11.80 -5.04
C ALA A 171 -1.26 -10.66 -5.54
N LEU A 172 -1.67 -9.41 -5.34
CA LEU A 172 -0.87 -8.23 -5.65
C LEU A 172 0.48 -8.26 -4.93
N ASN A 173 0.48 -8.33 -3.60
CA ASN A 173 1.72 -8.29 -2.82
C ASN A 173 2.60 -9.51 -3.07
N PHE A 174 1.99 -10.68 -3.30
CA PHE A 174 2.74 -11.90 -3.62
C PHE A 174 3.36 -11.84 -5.02
N SER A 175 2.71 -11.20 -6.00
CA SER A 175 3.32 -10.94 -7.31
C SER A 175 4.52 -10.00 -7.20
N VAL A 176 4.42 -8.93 -6.41
CA VAL A 176 5.54 -8.01 -6.14
C VAL A 176 6.70 -8.76 -5.48
N PHE A 177 6.41 -9.64 -4.52
CA PHE A 177 7.44 -10.50 -3.92
C PHE A 177 8.14 -11.40 -4.95
N TYR A 178 7.39 -12.04 -5.85
CA TYR A 178 8.00 -12.85 -6.91
C TYR A 178 8.89 -12.03 -7.84
N TYR A 179 8.50 -10.79 -8.13
CA TYR A 179 9.25 -9.90 -9.00
C TYR A 179 10.49 -9.34 -8.31
N GLU A 180 10.31 -8.59 -7.21
CA GLU A 180 11.36 -7.80 -6.56
C GLU A 180 12.32 -8.65 -5.72
N ILE A 181 11.83 -9.71 -5.07
CA ILE A 181 12.62 -10.47 -4.11
C ILE A 181 13.17 -11.77 -4.71
N LEU A 182 12.33 -12.51 -5.45
CA LEU A 182 12.72 -13.79 -6.07
C LEU A 182 13.24 -13.63 -7.50
N ASN A 183 13.24 -12.42 -8.06
CA ASN A 183 13.67 -12.13 -9.43
C ASN A 183 13.04 -13.10 -10.45
N SER A 184 11.75 -13.39 -10.27
CA SER A 184 10.97 -14.37 -11.02
C SER A 184 9.78 -13.69 -11.72
N PRO A 185 10.03 -12.80 -12.71
CA PRO A 185 9.00 -11.96 -13.33
C PRO A 185 7.91 -12.78 -14.04
N GLU A 186 8.25 -13.93 -14.61
CA GLU A 186 7.29 -14.84 -15.24
C GLU A 186 6.24 -15.35 -14.25
N LYS A 187 6.68 -15.70 -13.03
CA LYS A 187 5.77 -16.14 -11.95
C LYS A 187 4.93 -14.99 -11.42
N ALA A 188 5.53 -13.80 -11.27
CA ALA A 188 4.81 -12.59 -10.84
C ALA A 188 3.67 -12.26 -11.82
N CYS A 189 3.99 -12.19 -13.11
CA CYS A 189 3.02 -11.90 -14.17
C CYS A 189 1.95 -12.99 -14.27
N SER A 190 2.33 -14.27 -14.21
CA SER A 190 1.35 -15.37 -14.20
C SER A 190 0.40 -15.27 -13.01
N LEU A 191 0.90 -14.98 -11.80
CA LEU A 191 0.07 -14.87 -10.60
C LEU A 191 -0.90 -13.69 -10.68
N ALA A 192 -0.39 -12.50 -11.04
CA ALA A 192 -1.19 -11.29 -11.16
C ALA A 192 -2.26 -11.43 -12.25
N LYS A 193 -1.90 -12.01 -13.40
CA LYS A 193 -2.83 -12.26 -14.50
C LYS A 193 -3.92 -13.26 -14.10
N THR A 194 -3.57 -14.39 -13.49
CA THR A 194 -4.56 -15.37 -13.02
C THR A 194 -5.53 -14.75 -12.02
N ALA A 195 -5.04 -13.98 -11.04
CA ALA A 195 -5.91 -13.31 -10.07
C ALA A 195 -6.85 -12.28 -10.73
N PHE A 196 -6.34 -11.53 -11.71
CA PHE A 196 -7.14 -10.56 -12.47
C PHE A 196 -8.22 -11.26 -13.31
N ASP A 197 -7.85 -12.29 -14.08
CA ASP A 197 -8.77 -13.03 -14.94
C ASP A 197 -9.87 -13.75 -14.13
N GLU A 198 -9.51 -14.37 -12.99
CA GLU A 198 -10.48 -15.00 -12.07
C GLU A 198 -11.46 -13.97 -11.49
N ALA A 199 -10.97 -12.78 -11.12
CA ALA A 199 -11.83 -11.73 -10.56
C ALA A 199 -12.74 -11.09 -11.61
N ILE A 200 -12.28 -10.91 -12.84
CA ILE A 200 -13.12 -10.43 -13.96
C ILE A 200 -14.27 -11.40 -14.22
N ALA A 201 -14.02 -12.71 -14.18
CA ALA A 201 -15.04 -13.72 -14.45
C ALA A 201 -16.22 -13.70 -13.45
N GLU A 202 -16.01 -13.15 -12.25
CA GLU A 202 -17.01 -13.10 -11.18
C GLU A 202 -17.39 -11.66 -10.78
N LEU A 203 -16.94 -10.65 -11.53
CA LEU A 203 -17.13 -9.25 -11.18
C LEU A 203 -18.62 -8.85 -11.12
N ASP A 204 -19.45 -9.45 -11.97
CA ASP A 204 -20.89 -9.21 -12.06
C ASP A 204 -21.66 -9.69 -10.81
N THR A 205 -21.01 -10.44 -9.92
CA THR A 205 -21.61 -10.97 -8.68
C THR A 205 -21.45 -10.03 -7.49
N LEU A 206 -20.66 -8.97 -7.63
CA LEU A 206 -20.36 -8.05 -6.54
C LEU A 206 -21.52 -7.10 -6.20
N SER A 207 -21.65 -6.80 -4.91
CA SER A 207 -22.46 -5.66 -4.45
C SER A 207 -21.79 -4.33 -4.80
N GLU A 208 -22.56 -3.25 -4.87
CA GLU A 208 -22.04 -1.90 -5.16
C GLU A 208 -20.98 -1.44 -4.13
N GLU A 209 -21.12 -1.86 -2.87
CA GLU A 209 -20.17 -1.57 -1.79
C GLU A 209 -18.82 -2.27 -2.01
N SER A 210 -18.84 -3.56 -2.36
CA SER A 210 -17.62 -4.35 -2.61
C SER A 210 -16.98 -4.05 -3.97
N TYR A 211 -17.76 -3.58 -4.94
CA TYR A 211 -17.29 -3.32 -6.30
C TYR A 211 -16.15 -2.30 -6.34
N LYS A 212 -16.26 -1.21 -5.56
CA LYS A 212 -15.26 -0.14 -5.53
C LYS A 212 -13.90 -0.63 -5.04
N ASP A 213 -13.88 -1.38 -3.93
CA ASP A 213 -12.63 -1.89 -3.35
C ASP A 213 -11.98 -2.94 -4.26
N SER A 214 -12.77 -3.87 -4.82
CA SER A 214 -12.25 -4.92 -5.70
C SER A 214 -11.73 -4.37 -7.03
N THR A 215 -12.48 -3.48 -7.70
CA THR A 215 -12.05 -2.90 -8.99
C THR A 215 -10.80 -2.06 -8.87
N LEU A 216 -10.64 -1.37 -7.74
CA LEU A 216 -9.43 -0.61 -7.44
C LEU A 216 -8.19 -1.51 -7.34
N ILE A 217 -8.27 -2.64 -6.64
CA ILE A 217 -7.12 -3.56 -6.52
C ILE A 217 -6.84 -4.24 -7.87
N MET A 218 -7.88 -4.57 -8.64
CA MET A 218 -7.73 -5.09 -10.00
C MET A 218 -7.04 -4.09 -10.93
N GLN A 219 -7.33 -2.80 -10.77
CA GLN A 219 -6.66 -1.72 -11.49
C GLN A 219 -5.15 -1.71 -11.19
N LEU A 220 -4.76 -1.85 -9.91
CA LEU A 220 -3.35 -1.94 -9.50
C LEU A 220 -2.66 -3.20 -10.06
N LEU A 221 -3.33 -4.35 -10.05
CA LEU A 221 -2.83 -5.57 -10.68
C LEU A 221 -2.57 -5.37 -12.18
N ARG A 222 -3.48 -4.68 -12.87
CA ARG A 222 -3.31 -4.33 -14.29
C ARG A 222 -2.11 -3.41 -14.50
N ASP A 223 -1.95 -2.40 -13.65
CA ASP A 223 -0.87 -1.43 -13.78
C ASP A 223 0.51 -2.10 -13.63
N ASN A 224 0.65 -3.01 -12.65
CA ASN A 224 1.84 -3.85 -12.50
C ASN A 224 2.12 -4.72 -13.73
N LEU A 225 1.08 -5.35 -14.31
CA LEU A 225 1.22 -6.13 -15.54
C LEU A 225 1.64 -5.29 -16.76
N THR A 226 1.23 -4.02 -16.82
CA THR A 226 1.58 -3.12 -17.94
C THR A 226 2.97 -2.50 -17.81
N ALA A 227 3.49 -2.30 -16.60
CA ALA A 227 4.85 -1.83 -16.38
C ALA A 227 5.91 -2.83 -16.84
N ASP A 228 5.56 -4.12 -16.88
CA ASP A 228 6.47 -5.24 -17.16
C ASP A 228 6.43 -5.78 -18.61
N LEU A 229 5.62 -5.21 -19.50
CA LEU A 229 5.62 -5.58 -20.92
C LEU A 229 6.65 -4.73 -21.69
N PRO A 230 7.54 -5.32 -22.52
CA PRO A 230 8.31 -4.53 -23.48
C PRO A 230 7.32 -3.80 -24.42
N PRO A 231 7.63 -2.57 -24.86
CA PRO A 231 6.74 -1.83 -25.75
C PRO A 231 6.44 -2.67 -26.99
N ILE A 232 5.18 -3.05 -27.17
CA ILE A 232 4.73 -3.80 -28.34
C ILE A 232 4.90 -2.88 -29.56
N PRO A 233 5.72 -3.21 -30.57
CA PRO A 233 6.08 -2.27 -31.65
C PRO A 233 4.95 -1.96 -32.64
N SER A 234 3.71 -2.40 -32.40
CA SER A 234 2.62 -2.30 -33.37
C SER A 234 1.26 -1.91 -32.78
N LEU A 235 1.21 -1.40 -31.55
CA LEU A 235 0.01 -0.80 -30.96
C LEU A 235 0.28 0.61 -30.46
N GLU A 236 0.48 1.54 -31.40
CA GLU A 236 0.24 2.97 -31.15
C GLU A 236 -1.28 3.23 -30.96
N PRO A 237 -1.64 4.33 -30.29
CA PRO A 237 -2.09 4.40 -28.90
C PRO A 237 -3.57 4.04 -28.77
N LEU A 238 -3.90 2.77 -28.46
CA LEU A 238 -5.28 2.37 -28.13
C LEU A 238 -5.49 1.96 -26.66
N CYS A 239 -4.43 1.77 -25.87
CA CYS A 239 -4.55 1.22 -24.51
C CYS A 239 -4.47 2.24 -23.36
N ILE A 240 -4.35 3.54 -23.64
CA ILE A 240 -4.48 4.60 -22.61
C ILE A 240 -5.90 5.20 -22.58
N HIS A 241 -6.77 4.82 -23.53
CA HIS A 241 -8.03 5.55 -23.74
C HIS A 241 -9.29 4.97 -23.08
N PHE A 242 -9.26 3.78 -22.48
CA PHE A 242 -10.52 3.13 -22.09
C PHE A 242 -11.08 3.44 -20.67
N PRO A 243 -10.30 3.68 -19.59
CA PRO A 243 -10.90 3.94 -18.28
C PRO A 243 -11.28 5.41 -18.05
N LEU A 244 -10.55 6.37 -18.60
CA LEU A 244 -10.85 7.81 -18.45
C LEU A 244 -12.09 8.23 -19.25
N GLN A 245 -12.39 7.55 -20.35
CA GLN A 245 -13.49 7.92 -21.24
C GLN A 245 -14.86 7.50 -20.69
N GLN A 246 -14.93 6.52 -19.78
CA GLN A 246 -16.19 6.17 -19.09
C GLN A 246 -16.40 6.97 -17.79
N LEU A 247 -15.33 7.37 -17.09
CA LEU A 247 -15.41 8.24 -15.90
C LEU A 247 -15.75 9.71 -16.23
N LEU A 248 -15.36 10.20 -17.41
CA LEU A 248 -15.69 11.56 -17.86
C LEU A 248 -17.04 11.70 -18.59
N ASN A 249 -17.72 10.59 -18.89
CA ASN A 249 -18.91 10.63 -19.76
C ASN A 249 -20.21 11.17 -19.14
N PRO A 250 -20.37 11.37 -17.81
CA PRO A 250 -21.55 12.07 -17.30
C PRO A 250 -21.44 13.60 -17.27
N LEU A 251 -20.27 14.21 -17.48
CA LEU A 251 -20.11 15.67 -17.38
C LEU A 251 -19.95 16.28 -18.78
N THR A 252 -21.08 16.74 -19.30
CA THR A 252 -21.20 17.44 -20.59
C THR A 252 -20.17 18.57 -20.73
N GLY A 253 -19.28 18.44 -21.71
CA GLY A 253 -18.80 19.59 -22.49
C GLY A 253 -17.50 20.28 -22.07
N LEU A 254 -16.81 19.86 -21.01
CA LEU A 254 -15.47 20.37 -20.73
C LEU A 254 -14.44 19.59 -21.57
N LYS A 255 -13.88 20.26 -22.58
CA LYS A 255 -12.80 19.67 -23.39
C LYS A 255 -11.63 19.34 -22.47
N PHE A 256 -11.19 18.08 -22.53
CA PHE A 256 -10.05 17.48 -21.82
C PHE A 256 -8.89 18.44 -21.47
N ASN A 257 -8.53 19.36 -22.39
CA ASN A 257 -7.46 20.34 -22.21
C ASN A 257 -7.74 21.40 -21.13
N GLN A 258 -9.00 21.78 -20.88
CA GLN A 258 -9.36 22.72 -19.81
C GLN A 258 -9.29 22.07 -18.41
N GLY A 259 -9.59 20.78 -18.30
CA GLY A 259 -9.43 20.03 -17.05
C GLY A 259 -7.96 19.92 -16.63
N ILE A 260 -7.07 19.71 -17.60
CA ILE A 260 -5.62 19.69 -17.36
C ILE A 260 -5.09 21.08 -17.00
N GLU A 261 -5.57 22.16 -17.62
CA GLU A 261 -5.19 23.54 -17.24
C GLU A 261 -5.57 23.87 -15.79
N ILE A 262 -6.73 23.41 -15.31
CA ILE A 262 -7.16 23.62 -13.91
C ILE A 262 -6.26 22.81 -12.97
N LEU A 263 -5.97 21.56 -13.31
CA LEU A 263 -5.05 20.70 -12.54
C LEU A 263 -3.64 21.32 -12.42
N VAL A 264 -3.13 21.86 -13.53
CA VAL A 264 -1.82 22.54 -13.59
C VAL A 264 -1.82 23.86 -12.81
N LYS A 265 -2.93 24.61 -12.81
CA LYS A 265 -3.07 25.82 -11.98
C LYS A 265 -3.16 25.51 -10.49
N CYS A 266 -3.81 24.41 -10.09
CA CYS A 266 -3.85 23.98 -8.69
C CYS A 266 -2.51 23.42 -8.19
N LEU A 267 -1.75 22.73 -9.06
CA LEU A 267 -0.46 22.14 -8.71
C LEU A 267 0.74 23.09 -8.92
N GLY A 268 0.55 24.17 -9.70
CA GLY A 268 1.60 25.11 -10.12
C GLY A 268 1.97 26.20 -9.12
N SER A 269 1.36 26.26 -7.93
CA SER A 269 1.63 27.31 -6.92
C SER A 269 2.60 26.91 -5.81
N VAL A 270 3.40 25.83 -5.98
CA VAL A 270 4.40 25.39 -4.97
C VAL A 270 5.78 26.05 -5.16
N GLY A 271 5.85 27.22 -5.82
CA GLY A 271 7.15 27.86 -6.09
C GLY A 271 7.08 29.33 -6.47
N GLY A 272 6.59 30.17 -5.57
CA GLY A 272 6.61 31.63 -5.72
C GLY A 272 5.75 32.29 -4.65
N GLU A 273 6.20 33.41 -4.10
CA GLU A 273 5.59 34.14 -2.97
C GLU A 273 4.06 34.23 -3.06
N VAL A 274 3.40 33.88 -1.95
CA VAL A 274 1.94 33.97 -1.79
C VAL A 274 1.57 35.44 -1.61
N GLU A 275 1.03 36.07 -2.66
CA GLU A 275 0.07 37.16 -2.45
C GLU A 275 -1.31 36.53 -2.23
N GLU A 276 -1.92 36.87 -1.10
CA GLU A 276 -3.32 36.56 -0.80
C GLU A 276 -4.22 37.02 -1.95
N THR A 277 -5.15 36.16 -2.41
CA THR A 277 -6.61 36.41 -2.35
C THR A 277 -7.38 35.45 -3.25
N GLU A 278 -8.26 34.63 -2.66
CA GLU A 278 -9.72 34.69 -2.88
C GLU A 278 -10.45 33.76 -1.90
N PRO A 279 -11.57 34.19 -1.27
CA PRO A 279 -12.28 33.36 -0.30
C PRO A 279 -13.08 32.25 -1.00
N VAL A 280 -13.15 31.07 -0.36
CA VAL A 280 -13.82 29.83 -0.83
C VAL A 280 -15.30 30.03 -1.25
N SER A 281 -15.92 31.14 -0.83
CA SER A 281 -17.25 31.57 -1.26
C SER A 281 -17.34 32.06 -2.72
N ALA A 282 -16.21 32.20 -3.44
CA ALA A 282 -16.16 32.65 -4.83
C ALA A 282 -16.24 31.50 -5.86
N PHE A 283 -16.14 30.25 -5.41
CA PHE A 283 -16.20 29.07 -6.27
C PHE A 283 -17.64 28.69 -6.62
N SER A 284 -17.88 28.26 -7.87
CA SER A 284 -19.20 27.74 -8.27
C SER A 284 -19.52 26.43 -7.52
N GLU A 285 -20.80 26.06 -7.41
CA GLU A 285 -21.23 24.79 -6.76
C GLU A 285 -20.48 23.57 -7.32
N GLU A 286 -20.10 23.60 -8.61
CA GLU A 286 -19.31 22.55 -9.28
C GLU A 286 -17.85 22.49 -8.79
N GLN A 287 -17.24 23.64 -8.46
CA GLN A 287 -15.87 23.70 -7.92
C GLN A 287 -15.82 23.34 -6.43
N GLN A 288 -16.88 23.64 -5.67
CA GLN A 288 -17.04 23.16 -4.30
C GLN A 288 -17.30 21.65 -4.26
N ALA A 289 -18.09 21.12 -5.20
CA ALA A 289 -18.26 19.68 -5.39
C ALA A 289 -16.94 19.00 -5.77
N PHE A 290 -16.09 19.63 -6.59
CA PHE A 290 -14.76 19.13 -6.94
C PHE A 290 -13.82 19.11 -5.71
N THR A 291 -13.90 20.10 -4.82
CA THR A 291 -13.12 20.14 -3.58
C THR A 291 -13.57 19.07 -2.58
N LEU A 292 -14.89 18.83 -2.46
CA LEU A 292 -15.44 17.73 -1.65
C LEU A 292 -15.11 16.36 -2.25
N MET A 293 -15.11 16.24 -3.59
CA MET A 293 -14.76 15.02 -4.31
C MET A 293 -13.28 14.69 -4.13
N LEU A 294 -12.40 15.70 -4.10
CA LEU A 294 -10.98 15.57 -3.78
C LEU A 294 -10.72 15.16 -2.31
N ASP A 295 -11.56 15.58 -1.35
CA ASP A 295 -11.41 15.14 0.04
C ASP A 295 -11.96 13.71 0.28
N VAL A 296 -13.01 13.29 -0.45
CA VAL A 296 -13.45 11.89 -0.47
C VAL A 296 -12.46 11.00 -1.23
N GLU A 297 -11.86 11.50 -2.30
CA GLU A 297 -10.76 10.83 -3.00
C GLU A 297 -9.48 10.82 -2.18
N LYS A 298 -9.23 11.75 -1.23
CA LYS A 298 -8.11 11.64 -0.29
C LYS A 298 -8.27 10.48 0.67
N ASP A 299 -9.46 10.21 1.20
CA ASP A 299 -9.70 9.04 2.06
C ASP A 299 -9.60 7.71 1.26
N LEU A 300 -10.01 7.74 -0.01
CA LEU A 300 -9.88 6.60 -0.91
C LEU A 300 -8.43 6.41 -1.40
N LEU A 301 -7.71 7.50 -1.69
CA LEU A 301 -6.28 7.54 -1.98
C LEU A 301 -5.46 7.19 -0.75
N LEU A 302 -5.93 7.49 0.47
CA LEU A 302 -5.37 6.97 1.70
C LEU A 302 -5.58 5.46 1.71
N LYS A 303 -6.78 4.91 1.46
CA LYS A 303 -7.00 3.45 1.33
C LYS A 303 -6.14 2.78 0.25
N ILE A 304 -5.83 3.50 -0.84
CA ILE A 304 -4.90 3.09 -1.92
C ILE A 304 -3.44 3.15 -1.46
N PHE A 305 -2.99 4.24 -0.84
CA PHE A 305 -1.65 4.38 -0.24
C PHE A 305 -1.46 3.45 0.96
N LEU A 306 -2.53 3.10 1.67
CA LEU A 306 -2.60 2.11 2.76
C LEU A 306 -2.34 0.69 2.25
N TRP A 307 -2.30 0.48 0.92
CA TRP A 307 -2.12 -0.83 0.31
C TRP A 307 -0.91 -0.97 -0.61
N ASN A 308 -0.28 0.11 -1.09
CA ASN A 308 0.51 0.04 -2.32
C ASN A 308 1.91 0.68 -2.33
N ASP A 309 2.65 0.72 -1.22
CA ASP A 309 4.08 1.10 -1.27
C ASP A 309 4.96 -0.08 -1.76
N ALA A 310 4.91 -0.34 -3.07
CA ALA A 310 6.03 -0.86 -3.86
C ALA A 310 6.75 0.34 -4.47
#